data_AF-A0A519JYL7-F1
#
_entry.id   AF-A0A519JYL7-F1
#
_cell.length_a   1.000
_cell.length_b   1.000
_cell.length_c   1.000
_cell.angle_alpha   90.00
_cell.angle_beta   90.00
_cell.angle_gamma   90.00
#
_symmetry.space_group_name_H-M   'P 1'
#
loop_
_entity.id
_entity.type
_entity.pdbx_description
1 polymer ?
#
loop_
_entity_poly.entity_id
_entity_poly.type
_entity_poly.pdbx_seq_one_letter_code
_entity_poly.pdbx_strand_id
1 'polypeptide(L)'
;QAWKMLRARLYELELQKREAAAQALADAKTDIGWGHQIRSYVLQPYQMVKDLRTNVETSDTQGVLDGDLDAFMGAALAARVGETRGSTVE
;
A
#
# COMPACT_ATOMS: atom_id res chain seq x y z
N GLN A 1 -25.19 2.93 -38.30
CA GLN A 1 -24.87 3.93 -37.25
C GLN A 1 -25.08 3.40 -35.82
N ALA A 2 -26.07 2.52 -35.58
CA ALA A 2 -26.31 1.89 -34.26
C ALA A 2 -25.11 1.09 -33.68
N TRP A 3 -24.36 0.35 -34.50
CA TRP A 3 -23.18 -0.41 -34.05
C TRP A 3 -22.03 0.44 -33.51
N LYS A 4 -21.89 1.69 -34.01
CA LYS A 4 -20.89 2.63 -33.49
C LYS A 4 -21.30 3.12 -32.09
N MET A 5 -22.59 3.40 -31.89
CA MET A 5 -23.14 3.81 -30.59
C MET A 5 -23.07 2.69 -29.56
N LEU A 6 -23.38 1.45 -29.95
CA LEU A 6 -23.28 0.29 -29.06
C LEU A 6 -21.84 0.06 -28.58
N ARG A 7 -20.85 0.09 -29.48
CA ARG A 7 -19.44 -0.05 -29.11
C ARG A 7 -18.95 1.07 -28.20
N ALA A 8 -19.38 2.31 -28.44
CA ALA A 8 -19.04 3.45 -27.58
C ALA A 8 -19.58 3.23 -26.16
N ARG A 9 -20.84 2.81 -26.01
CA ARG A 9 -21.45 2.53 -24.70
C ARG A 9 -20.79 1.36 -23.96
N LEU A 10 -20.42 0.30 -24.69
CA LEU A 10 -19.70 -0.84 -24.09
C LEU A 10 -18.30 -0.43 -23.60
N TYR A 11 -17.61 0.42 -24.35
CA TYR A 11 -16.32 0.97 -23.94
C TYR A 11 -16.45 1.84 -22.68
N GLU A 12 -17.45 2.73 -22.65
CA GLU A 12 -17.72 3.59 -21.49
C GLU A 12 -18.07 2.77 -20.24
N LEU A 13 -18.89 1.72 -20.38
CA LEU A 13 -19.21 0.82 -19.28
C LEU A 13 -17.97 0.06 -18.75
N GLU A 14 -17.09 -0.39 -19.64
CA GLU A 14 -15.84 -1.04 -19.26
C GLU A 14 -14.87 -0.06 -18.58
N LEU A 15 -14.80 1.18 -19.06
CA LEU A 15 -14.02 2.25 -18.44
C LEU A 15 -14.53 2.54 -17.03
N GLN A 16 -15.85 2.72 -16.86
CA GLN A 16 -16.48 2.94 -15.56
C GLN A 16 -16.21 1.78 -14.59
N LYS A 17 -16.23 0.52 -15.06
CA LYS A 17 -15.88 -0.63 -14.21
C LYS A 17 -14.44 -0.57 -13.72
N ARG A 18 -13.51 -0.19 -14.59
CA ARG A 18 -12.08 -0.05 -14.23
C ARG A 18 -11.85 1.09 -13.26
N GLU A 19 -12.50 2.23 -13.50
CA GLU A 19 -12.47 3.38 -12.61
C GLU A 19 -13.06 3.03 -11.24
N ALA A 20 -14.21 2.36 -11.18
CA ALA A 20 -14.81 1.91 -9.92
C ALA A 20 -13.92 0.94 -9.15
N ALA A 21 -13.25 -0.01 -9.83
CA ALA A 21 -12.31 -0.92 -9.20
C ALA A 21 -11.06 -0.20 -8.66
N ALA A 22 -10.53 0.77 -9.41
CA ALA A 22 -9.41 1.60 -8.97
C ALA A 22 -9.81 2.49 -7.80
N GLN A 23 -11.02 3.05 -7.82
CA GLN A 23 -11.57 3.88 -6.74
C GLN A 23 -11.77 3.07 -5.47
N ALA A 24 -12.36 1.87 -5.54
CA ALA A 24 -12.51 1.00 -4.38
C ALA A 24 -11.15 0.66 -3.72
N LEU A 25 -10.09 0.51 -4.51
CA LEU A 25 -8.74 0.30 -4.00
C LEU A 25 -8.15 1.58 -3.38
N ALA A 26 -8.47 2.75 -3.92
CA ALA A 26 -8.08 4.03 -3.34
C ALA A 26 -8.82 4.31 -2.02
N ASP A 27 -10.12 4.00 -1.95
CA ASP A 27 -10.97 4.17 -0.76
C ASP A 27 -10.56 3.25 0.39
N ALA A 28 -9.93 2.11 0.08
CA ALA A 28 -9.35 1.23 1.09
C ALA A 28 -8.09 1.81 1.76
N LYS A 29 -7.52 2.90 1.23
CA LYS A 29 -6.38 3.59 1.87
C LYS A 29 -6.89 4.42 3.04
N THR A 30 -6.11 4.42 4.11
CA THR A 30 -6.39 5.26 5.28
C THR A 30 -6.23 6.74 4.94
N ASP A 31 -6.93 7.59 5.69
CA ASP A 31 -6.85 9.05 5.53
C ASP A 31 -5.41 9.57 5.72
N ILE A 32 -5.07 10.65 5.02
CA ILE A 32 -3.76 11.29 5.07
C ILE A 32 -3.76 12.27 6.25
N GLY A 33 -3.76 11.72 7.47
CA GLY A 33 -3.75 12.47 8.73
C GLY A 33 -2.58 12.09 9.64
N TRP A 34 -2.39 12.87 10.69
CA TRP A 34 -1.44 12.56 11.75
C TRP A 34 -1.82 11.25 12.46
N GLY A 35 -0.89 10.31 12.58
CA GLY A 35 -1.12 9.01 13.20
C GLY A 35 -1.45 7.88 12.22
N HIS A 36 -1.75 8.20 10.95
CA HIS A 36 -2.03 7.21 9.90
C HIS A 36 -0.77 6.77 9.10
N GLN A 37 0.41 7.23 9.48
CA GLN A 37 1.66 6.85 8.83
C GLN A 37 2.07 5.40 9.14
N ILE A 38 2.62 4.70 8.14
CA ILE A 38 3.13 3.33 8.32
C ILE A 38 4.59 3.27 8.78
N ARG A 39 5.36 4.33 8.53
CA ARG A 39 6.81 4.38 8.78
C ARG A 39 7.25 5.80 9.07
N SER A 40 8.07 5.95 10.09
CA SER A 40 8.70 7.21 10.46
C SER A 40 10.13 7.25 9.95
N TYR A 41 10.48 8.31 9.24
CA TYR A 41 11.85 8.63 8.81
C TYR A 41 12.30 9.88 9.56
N VAL A 42 13.25 9.71 10.46
CA VAL A 42 13.91 10.81 11.17
C VAL A 42 15.31 10.94 10.61
N LEU A 43 15.63 12.09 10.01
CA LEU A 43 16.93 12.35 9.40
C LEU A 43 17.82 13.26 10.27
N GLN A 44 17.22 14.01 11.19
CA GLN A 44 17.87 14.93 12.12
C GLN A 44 17.03 15.06 13.42
N PRO A 45 17.65 15.22 14.60
CA PRO A 45 19.11 15.29 14.84
C PRO A 45 19.81 13.92 14.85
N TYR A 46 19.04 12.83 14.87
CA TYR A 46 19.53 11.46 14.70
C TYR A 46 18.92 10.86 13.43
N GLN A 47 19.57 9.82 12.90
CA GLN A 47 19.11 9.08 11.73
C GLN A 47 18.44 7.78 12.19
N MET A 48 17.15 7.65 11.90
CA MET A 48 16.38 6.45 12.22
C MET A 48 15.19 6.29 11.27
N VAL A 49 15.03 5.08 10.76
CA VAL A 49 13.82 4.66 10.05
C VAL A 49 13.14 3.58 10.88
N LYS A 50 11.84 3.72 11.15
CA LYS A 50 11.06 2.76 11.94
C LYS A 50 9.71 2.48 11.29
N ASP A 51 9.43 1.21 10.96
CA ASP A 51 8.12 0.78 10.47
C ASP A 51 7.20 0.47 11.67
N LEU A 52 6.11 1.22 11.79
CA LEU A 52 5.20 1.16 12.93
C LEU A 52 4.30 -0.08 12.91
N ARG A 53 4.21 -0.78 11.77
CA ARG A 53 3.38 -1.99 11.63
C ARG A 53 4.13 -3.24 12.11
N THR A 54 5.44 -3.26 11.91
CA THR A 54 6.29 -4.44 12.15
C THR A 54 7.35 -4.22 13.24
N ASN A 55 7.51 -2.98 13.71
CA ASN A 55 8.56 -2.54 14.64
C ASN A 55 10.00 -2.72 14.15
N VAL A 56 10.20 -3.06 12.86
CA VAL A 56 11.53 -3.09 12.25
C VAL A 56 12.07 -1.67 12.17
N GLU A 57 13.33 -1.50 12.57
CA GLU A 57 14.02 -0.22 12.54
C GLU A 57 15.48 -0.36 12.05
N THR A 58 16.02 0.72 11.49
CA THR A 58 17.42 0.83 11.08
C THR A 58 17.91 2.26 11.25
N SER A 59 19.20 2.41 11.52
CA SER A 59 19.88 3.72 11.52
C SER A 59 20.38 4.13 10.14
N ASP A 60 20.47 3.20 9.18
CA ASP A 60 20.91 3.51 7.81
C ASP A 60 19.77 4.18 7.03
N THR A 61 19.54 5.47 7.27
CA THR A 61 18.49 6.21 6.56
C THR A 61 18.78 6.38 5.09
N GLN A 62 20.07 6.45 4.72
CA GLN A 62 20.46 6.75 3.35
C GLN A 62 20.27 5.53 2.46
N GLY A 63 20.73 4.34 2.89
CA GLY A 63 20.49 3.09 2.15
C GLY A 63 19.00 2.83 1.91
N VAL A 64 18.15 3.11 2.92
CA VAL A 64 16.70 2.97 2.79
C VAL A 64 16.10 3.94 1.78
N LEU A 65 16.57 5.19 1.74
CA LEU A 65 16.14 6.18 0.75
C LEU A 65 16.66 5.84 -0.65
N ASP A 66 17.82 5.18 -0.74
CA ASP A 66 18.42 4.70 -1.98
C ASP A 66 17.83 3.36 -2.46
N GLY A 67 16.92 2.76 -1.70
CA GLY A 67 16.08 1.63 -2.12
C GLY A 67 16.23 0.34 -1.32
N ASP A 68 17.06 0.31 -0.28
CA ASP A 68 17.19 -0.85 0.62
C ASP A 68 15.94 -1.02 1.50
N LEU A 69 14.89 -1.59 0.92
CA LEU A 69 13.58 -1.77 1.55
C LEU A 69 13.26 -3.23 1.88
N ASP A 70 14.16 -4.16 1.55
CA ASP A 70 13.90 -5.60 1.60
C ASP A 70 13.54 -6.08 3.02
N ALA A 71 14.25 -5.58 4.03
CA ALA A 71 13.98 -5.89 5.43
C ALA A 71 12.55 -5.51 5.85
N PHE A 72 12.09 -4.33 5.41
CA PHE A 72 10.74 -3.85 5.73
C PHE A 72 9.64 -4.58 4.94
N MET A 73 9.90 -4.85 3.66
CA MET A 73 8.96 -5.60 2.82
C MET A 73 8.78 -7.03 3.31
N GLY A 74 9.89 -7.71 3.61
CA GLY A 74 9.89 -9.08 4.14
C GLY A 74 9.13 -9.16 5.46
N ALA A 75 9.38 -8.24 6.39
CA ALA A 75 8.67 -8.20 7.66
C ALA A 75 7.16 -7.97 7.50
N ALA A 76 6.74 -7.05 6.61
CA ALA A 76 5.34 -6.78 6.36
C ALA A 76 4.61 -7.98 5.72
N LEU A 77 5.25 -8.66 4.77
CA LEU A 77 4.71 -9.87 4.15
C LEU A 77 4.60 -11.02 5.16
N ALA A 78 5.62 -11.21 6.00
CA ALA A 78 5.62 -12.24 7.03
C ALA A 78 4.50 -12.02 8.07
N ALA A 79 4.31 -10.77 8.53
CA ALA A 79 3.23 -10.40 9.45
C ALA A 79 1.84 -10.74 8.86
N ARG A 80 1.60 -10.37 7.61
CA ARG A 80 0.34 -10.66 6.90
C ARG A 80 0.08 -12.16 6.72
N VAL A 81 1.13 -12.94 6.42
CA VAL A 81 1.00 -14.41 6.33
C VAL A 81 0.67 -15.02 7.70
N GLY A 82 1.24 -14.49 8.78
CA GLY A 82 0.91 -14.87 10.15
C GLY A 82 -0.57 -14.67 10.48
N GLU A 83 -1.11 -13.49 10.17
CA GLU A 83 -2.54 -13.19 10.33
C GLU A 83 -3.45 -14.16 9.55
N THR A 84 -3.09 -14.42 8.29
CA THR A 84 -3.87 -15.30 7.39
C THR A 84 -3.92 -16.75 7.91
N ARG A 85 -2.82 -17.24 8.50
CA ARG A 85 -2.77 -18.60 9.08
C ARG A 85 -3.55 -18.69 10.38
N GLY A 86 -3.58 -17.63 11.19
CA GLY A 86 -4.36 -17.58 12.42
C GLY A 86 -5.86 -17.58 12.18
N SER A 87 -6.34 -16.91 11.13
CA SER A 87 -7.77 -16.82 10.81
C SER A 87 -8.39 -18.09 10.19
N THR A 88 -7.59 -19.12 9.91
CA THR A 88 -8.09 -20.41 9.38
C THR A 88 -8.35 -21.43 10.49
N VAL A 89 -8.07 -21.08 11.76
CA VAL A 89 -8.17 -21.98 12.93
C VAL A 89 -9.40 -21.70 13.81
N GLU A 90 -10.27 -20.75 13.42
CA GLU A 90 -11.64 -20.58 13.94
C GLU A 90 -12.67 -20.97 12.86
#